data_AF-A0A7Y2H3Q5-F1
#
_entry.id   AF-A0A7Y2H3Q5-F1
#
_cell.length_a   1.000
_cell.length_b   1.000
_cell.length_c   1.000
_cell.angle_alpha   90.00
_cell.angle_beta   90.00
_cell.angle_gamma   90.00
#
_symmetry.space_group_name_H-M   'P 1'
#
loop_
_entity.id
_entity.type
_entity.pdbx_description
1 polymer ?
#
loop_
_entity_poly.entity_id
_entity_poly.type
_entity_poly.pdbx_seq_one_letter_code
_entity_poly.pdbx_strand_id
1 'polypeptide(L)'
;MAQPPGATKNDSTGVESIVDVVSPKYSTSYGIKRQTTDWKQNLEFGSEFGHWAFNSRTNFDISSDNGRDSQNRIGKTSGEIGWKKYRALPLTLDFQVNRTFSDQSTREVEKTTGDLNLSTTSIRRWFGMRHTINLEAGYESLDSRELNREETEETADSGFRGIGDYKLFWNATDNIKVNMGYNDERAKKDSRFESTEVDTVRSEDTTRKRNAFNADVTYDPAAWLTTKLAYTESDFEEEGFSLIGNGGFERQVTKKDNLNFNATFTGIKGVDLTWAMSRYDDSSDFRVNTKRGNERDGSNWEGKLKTTVMKTGVDLTLSRKRDFSNPQTSLANETVFKLLEGKLQRSLNAKFDARMNFEVRLRQQFFEGAPSARQDKDELKTKIDLGLDYKPNVKWLVNLSYINDNKRIVEVNTIRASETNDQEQHTVNIGFRYFMTPSTSINQKYAIQAVYARFDFNTGKDDLDLNQRITTEISSKITSKITLSLDHLFTLTDTGPFNNVTGAFSKSNRAYRQNLTTAIEYRMFEWLTINAQERFSRNDNQQLADGTSRTSRTLELRQGFDVQKTLGAGVSIQANGSYVRNKDTDSYFTLTSSLSKDF
;
A
#
# COMPACT_ATOMS: atom_id res chain seq x y z
N MET A 1 92.76 -26.38 -42.54
CA MET A 1 92.94 -26.17 -41.09
C MET A 1 91.65 -25.56 -40.55
N ALA A 2 91.01 -26.27 -39.61
CA ALA A 2 89.85 -25.91 -38.77
C ALA A 2 88.51 -25.47 -39.43
N GLN A 3 87.47 -26.29 -39.21
CA GLN A 3 86.02 -25.99 -39.23
C GLN A 3 85.51 -26.11 -37.76
N PRO A 4 84.26 -25.78 -37.34
CA PRO A 4 83.12 -24.97 -37.86
C PRO A 4 82.41 -24.19 -36.66
N PRO A 5 81.05 -24.00 -36.50
CA PRO A 5 79.85 -23.80 -37.36
C PRO A 5 78.87 -22.64 -36.92
N GLY A 6 77.77 -22.40 -37.68
CA GLY A 6 76.43 -21.96 -37.18
C GLY A 6 75.94 -20.57 -37.67
N ALA A 7 75.02 -20.43 -38.65
CA ALA A 7 73.54 -20.51 -38.60
C ALA A 7 72.91 -19.36 -37.77
N THR A 8 71.92 -18.53 -38.17
CA THR A 8 70.72 -18.68 -39.02
C THR A 8 70.18 -17.30 -39.46
N LYS A 9 69.34 -17.29 -40.51
CA LYS A 9 68.40 -16.20 -40.87
C LYS A 9 67.56 -15.77 -39.66
N ASN A 10 67.31 -14.46 -39.52
CA ASN A 10 66.20 -13.95 -38.72
C ASN A 10 65.31 -13.03 -39.56
N ASP A 11 64.05 -13.44 -39.64
CA ASP A 11 62.93 -12.77 -40.26
C ASP A 11 62.57 -11.48 -39.53
N SER A 12 62.21 -10.49 -40.33
CA SER A 12 61.56 -9.24 -39.93
C SER A 12 60.08 -9.49 -39.61
N THR A 13 59.70 -9.57 -38.33
CA THR A 13 58.28 -9.43 -37.90
C THR A 13 58.18 -9.02 -36.42
N GLY A 14 57.43 -7.95 -36.12
CA GLY A 14 56.58 -7.97 -34.93
C GLY A 14 56.74 -6.90 -33.83
N VAL A 15 57.16 -5.66 -34.11
CA VAL A 15 57.16 -4.59 -33.07
C VAL A 15 56.44 -3.29 -33.46
N GLU A 16 56.10 -3.06 -34.74
CA GLU A 16 55.47 -1.79 -35.16
C GLU A 16 53.92 -1.73 -35.15
N SER A 17 53.20 -2.77 -34.72
CA SER A 17 51.72 -2.79 -34.83
C SER A 17 50.93 -2.44 -33.56
N ILE A 18 51.57 -2.03 -32.46
CA ILE A 18 50.85 -1.63 -31.22
C ILE A 18 50.52 -0.13 -31.21
N VAL A 19 51.30 0.70 -31.91
CA VAL A 19 51.17 2.17 -31.86
C VAL A 19 50.00 2.71 -32.70
N ASP A 20 49.58 2.01 -33.76
CA ASP A 20 48.47 2.42 -34.63
C ASP A 20 47.06 2.12 -34.06
N VAL A 21 46.96 1.44 -32.91
CA VAL A 21 45.67 0.96 -32.36
C VAL A 21 45.16 1.86 -31.22
N VAL A 22 45.88 2.95 -30.85
CA VAL A 22 45.48 3.88 -29.79
C VAL A 22 45.56 5.32 -30.30
N SER A 23 44.43 5.98 -30.53
CA SER A 23 44.38 7.41 -30.91
C SER A 23 43.95 8.26 -29.72
N PRO A 24 44.87 8.75 -28.86
CA PRO A 24 44.51 9.64 -27.77
C PRO A 24 44.05 11.00 -28.32
N LYS A 25 42.88 11.46 -27.90
CA LYS A 25 42.34 12.80 -28.14
C LYS A 25 42.52 13.62 -26.87
N TYR A 26 43.32 14.67 -26.94
CA TYR A 26 43.49 15.62 -25.85
C TYR A 26 42.92 16.97 -26.25
N SER A 27 42.19 17.63 -25.34
CA SER A 27 41.71 18.99 -25.53
C SER A 27 41.82 19.77 -24.23
N THR A 28 42.08 21.08 -24.34
CA THR A 28 42.09 21.98 -23.20
C THR A 28 41.40 23.29 -23.56
N SER A 29 40.68 23.88 -22.61
CA SER A 29 40.02 25.17 -22.78
C SER A 29 40.23 26.06 -21.56
N TYR A 30 40.43 27.35 -21.79
CA TYR A 30 40.63 28.36 -20.74
C TYR A 30 39.51 29.40 -20.82
N GLY A 31 38.95 29.77 -19.67
CA GLY A 31 37.99 30.86 -19.51
C GLY A 31 38.49 31.81 -18.43
N ILE A 32 38.71 33.08 -18.78
CA ILE A 32 39.12 34.11 -17.82
C ILE A 32 38.03 35.18 -17.78
N LYS A 33 37.43 35.38 -16.60
CA LYS A 33 36.57 36.53 -16.29
C LYS A 33 37.27 37.39 -15.23
N ARG A 34 36.77 38.61 -14.98
CA ARG A 34 37.40 39.59 -14.07
C ARG A 34 37.76 39.03 -12.67
N GLN A 35 37.04 38.04 -12.17
CA GLN A 35 37.22 37.49 -10.83
C GLN A 35 37.36 35.96 -10.80
N THR A 36 37.05 35.28 -11.90
CA THR A 36 37.11 33.81 -11.98
C THR A 36 38.00 33.34 -13.12
N THR A 37 38.88 32.38 -12.84
CA THR A 37 39.66 31.65 -13.84
C THR A 37 39.22 30.20 -13.88
N ASP A 38 38.76 29.74 -15.05
CA ASP A 38 38.32 28.37 -15.31
C ASP A 38 39.27 27.71 -16.31
N TRP A 39 39.72 26.49 -16.01
CA TRP A 39 40.55 25.67 -16.87
C TRP A 39 39.98 24.26 -16.97
N LYS A 40 39.72 23.82 -18.20
CA LYS A 40 39.25 22.45 -18.50
C LYS A 40 40.28 21.67 -19.28
N GLN A 41 40.52 20.42 -18.92
CA GLN A 41 41.30 19.45 -19.68
C GLN A 41 40.46 18.19 -19.90
N ASN A 42 40.42 17.68 -21.13
CA ASN A 42 39.80 16.39 -21.46
C ASN A 42 40.80 15.52 -22.22
N LEU A 43 41.03 14.30 -21.75
CA LEU A 43 41.85 13.28 -22.37
C LEU A 43 40.99 12.03 -22.62
N GLU A 44 40.84 11.63 -23.87
CA GLU A 44 40.15 10.41 -24.29
C GLU A 44 41.14 9.50 -25.01
N PHE A 45 41.17 8.20 -24.71
CA PHE A 45 41.90 7.23 -25.52
C PHE A 45 41.17 5.89 -25.50
N GLY A 46 41.16 5.20 -26.64
CA GLY A 46 40.51 3.91 -26.76
C GLY A 46 41.23 3.03 -27.78
N SER A 47 41.10 1.72 -27.61
CA SER A 47 41.78 0.71 -28.39
C SER A 47 40.99 -0.60 -28.41
N GLU A 48 40.93 -1.27 -29.56
CA GLU A 48 40.41 -2.63 -29.66
C GLU A 48 41.55 -3.57 -30.06
N PHE A 49 41.91 -4.53 -29.20
CA PHE A 49 42.93 -5.53 -29.49
C PHE A 49 42.36 -6.96 -29.34
N GLY A 50 42.10 -7.60 -30.48
CA GLY A 50 41.56 -8.95 -30.55
C GLY A 50 40.18 -9.07 -29.91
N HIS A 51 40.11 -9.62 -28.70
CA HIS A 51 38.86 -9.78 -27.95
C HIS A 51 38.68 -8.77 -26.83
N TRP A 52 39.58 -7.80 -26.70
CA TRP A 52 39.52 -6.76 -25.67
C TRP A 52 39.25 -5.41 -26.32
N ALA A 53 38.31 -4.65 -25.77
CA ALA A 53 38.09 -3.25 -26.08
C ALA A 53 38.38 -2.45 -24.81
N PHE A 54 39.14 -1.37 -24.93
CA PHE A 54 39.46 -0.46 -23.84
C PHE A 54 39.08 0.95 -24.27
N ASN A 55 38.34 1.68 -23.44
CA ASN A 55 38.05 3.10 -23.63
C ASN A 55 38.31 3.82 -22.31
N SER A 56 38.93 5.00 -22.33
CA SER A 56 39.11 5.84 -21.15
C SER A 56 38.90 7.30 -21.50
N ARG A 57 38.29 8.04 -20.58
CA ARG A 57 38.02 9.48 -20.64
C ARG A 57 38.31 10.09 -19.28
N THR A 58 39.21 11.07 -19.25
CA THR A 58 39.56 11.85 -18.07
C THR A 58 39.29 13.33 -18.33
N ASN A 59 38.47 13.95 -17.49
CA ASN A 59 38.18 15.37 -17.48
C ASN A 59 38.71 16.01 -16.19
N PHE A 60 39.32 17.18 -16.28
CA PHE A 60 39.66 18.04 -15.15
C PHE A 60 39.05 19.41 -15.37
N ASP A 61 38.22 19.87 -14.43
CA ASP A 61 37.65 21.21 -14.38
C ASP A 61 38.21 21.91 -13.13
N ILE A 62 39.03 22.94 -13.30
CA ILE A 62 39.59 23.74 -12.23
C ILE A 62 39.02 25.15 -12.34
N SER A 63 38.42 25.64 -11.27
CA SER A 63 37.92 27.02 -11.15
C SER A 63 38.52 27.68 -9.92
N SER A 64 38.90 28.95 -10.03
CA SER A 64 39.43 29.74 -8.93
C SER A 64 38.75 31.10 -8.94
N ASP A 65 38.26 31.54 -7.78
CA ASP A 65 37.67 32.85 -7.55
C ASP A 65 38.59 33.66 -6.64
N ASN A 66 39.36 34.56 -7.26
CA ASN A 66 40.34 35.39 -6.57
C ASN A 66 39.68 36.39 -5.61
N GLY A 67 38.38 36.66 -5.75
CA GLY A 67 37.63 37.58 -4.87
C GLY A 67 37.17 36.94 -3.56
N ARG A 68 37.17 35.60 -3.47
CA ARG A 68 36.71 34.83 -2.30
C ARG A 68 37.79 33.93 -1.69
N ASP A 69 39.03 34.06 -2.18
CA ASP A 69 40.16 33.17 -1.85
C ASP A 69 39.74 31.70 -1.88
N SER A 70 39.05 31.32 -2.97
CA SER A 70 38.51 29.98 -3.11
C SER A 70 38.96 29.30 -4.39
N GLN A 71 39.21 28.01 -4.28
CA GLN A 71 39.62 27.16 -5.38
C GLN A 71 38.79 25.87 -5.39
N ASN A 72 38.18 25.56 -6.52
CA ASN A 72 37.45 24.32 -6.73
C ASN A 72 38.07 23.53 -7.88
N ARG A 73 38.49 22.29 -7.62
CA ARG A 73 39.11 21.36 -8.57
C ARG A 73 38.26 20.09 -8.64
N ILE A 74 37.74 19.79 -9.82
CA ILE A 74 36.94 18.59 -10.09
C ILE A 74 37.68 17.76 -11.15
N GLY A 75 38.23 16.62 -10.75
CA GLY A 75 38.78 15.62 -11.67
C GLY A 75 37.83 14.43 -11.79
N LYS A 76 37.48 14.03 -13.01
CA LYS A 76 36.68 12.83 -13.29
C LYS A 76 37.41 11.95 -14.31
N THR A 77 37.81 10.77 -13.90
CA THR A 77 38.32 9.71 -14.80
C THR A 77 37.28 8.61 -14.92
N SER A 78 37.03 8.14 -16.12
CA SER A 78 36.15 7.00 -16.43
C SER A 78 36.84 6.10 -17.45
N GLY A 79 36.65 4.80 -17.37
CA GLY A 79 37.10 3.87 -18.39
C GLY A 79 36.28 2.59 -18.41
N GLU A 80 36.23 1.97 -19.58
CA GLU A 80 35.48 0.75 -19.89
C GLU A 80 36.45 -0.25 -20.51
N ILE A 81 36.44 -1.49 -20.02
CA ILE A 81 37.20 -2.62 -20.54
C ILE A 81 36.22 -3.75 -20.86
N GLY A 82 35.99 -4.03 -22.14
CA GLY A 82 35.12 -5.11 -22.60
C GLY A 82 35.92 -6.33 -23.09
N TRP A 83 35.52 -7.54 -22.69
CA TRP A 83 36.07 -8.81 -23.19
C TRP A 83 35.04 -9.65 -23.97
N LYS A 84 35.29 -9.87 -25.25
CA LYS A 84 34.38 -10.51 -26.23
C LYS A 84 34.81 -11.95 -26.65
N LYS A 85 35.77 -12.59 -25.97
CA LYS A 85 36.41 -13.85 -26.46
C LYS A 85 35.53 -15.09 -26.36
N TYR A 86 34.83 -15.25 -25.25
CA TYR A 86 33.90 -16.35 -25.09
C TYR A 86 32.54 -15.89 -25.54
N ARG A 87 32.07 -16.40 -26.69
CA ARG A 87 30.68 -16.23 -27.13
C ARG A 87 29.70 -16.52 -25.99
N ALA A 88 30.08 -17.40 -25.04
CA ALA A 88 29.25 -17.91 -23.96
C ALA A 88 28.83 -16.86 -22.90
N LEU A 89 29.69 -15.91 -22.52
CA LEU A 89 29.44 -14.90 -21.49
C LEU A 89 30.34 -13.66 -21.77
N PRO A 90 29.84 -12.59 -22.41
CA PRO A 90 30.61 -11.36 -22.62
C PRO A 90 30.75 -10.60 -21.29
N LEU A 91 31.97 -10.23 -20.90
CA LEU A 91 32.23 -9.49 -19.66
C LEU A 91 32.58 -8.03 -19.99
N THR A 92 31.96 -7.08 -19.31
CA THR A 92 32.25 -5.64 -19.38
C THR A 92 32.67 -5.18 -17.99
N LEU A 93 33.82 -4.52 -17.88
CA LEU A 93 34.34 -3.92 -16.65
C LEU A 93 34.41 -2.40 -16.83
N ASP A 94 33.61 -1.66 -16.09
CA ASP A 94 33.58 -0.20 -16.05
C ASP A 94 34.23 0.29 -14.76
N PHE A 95 35.08 1.32 -14.83
CA PHE A 95 35.63 1.99 -13.65
C PHE A 95 35.49 3.50 -13.79
N GLN A 96 35.14 4.17 -12.70
CA GLN A 96 35.01 5.61 -12.63
C GLN A 96 35.63 6.11 -11.31
N VAL A 97 36.44 7.16 -11.37
CA VAL A 97 37.00 7.84 -10.20
C VAL A 97 36.73 9.32 -10.36
N ASN A 98 35.98 9.90 -9.44
CA ASN A 98 35.76 11.35 -9.35
C ASN A 98 36.44 11.88 -8.09
N ARG A 99 37.24 12.93 -8.21
CA ARG A 99 37.84 13.66 -7.10
C ARG A 99 37.39 15.11 -7.18
N THR A 100 36.81 15.60 -6.10
CA THR A 100 36.43 16.99 -5.92
C THR A 100 37.22 17.54 -4.75
N PHE A 101 37.86 18.67 -4.95
CA PHE A 101 38.57 19.40 -3.93
C PHE A 101 38.08 20.83 -3.97
N SER A 102 37.56 21.33 -2.86
CA SER A 102 37.09 22.70 -2.71
C SER A 102 37.73 23.31 -1.47
N ASP A 103 38.51 24.36 -1.68
CA ASP A 103 39.15 25.13 -0.63
C ASP A 103 38.52 26.53 -0.58
N GLN A 104 38.06 26.94 0.60
CA GLN A 104 37.49 28.26 0.89
C GLN A 104 38.09 28.75 2.22
N SER A 105 38.18 30.07 2.40
CA SER A 105 38.81 30.73 3.58
C SER A 105 38.37 30.25 4.97
N THR A 106 37.24 29.54 5.07
CA THR A 106 36.67 29.01 6.32
C THR A 106 36.36 27.52 6.28
N ARG A 107 36.52 26.87 5.13
CA ARG A 107 36.05 25.50 4.88
C ARG A 107 36.88 24.82 3.78
N GLU A 108 37.52 23.71 4.11
CA GLU A 108 38.18 22.83 3.14
C GLU A 108 37.35 21.54 3.01
N VAL A 109 37.05 21.13 1.78
CA VAL A 109 36.31 19.90 1.46
C VAL A 109 37.09 19.10 0.42
N GLU A 110 37.54 17.92 0.80
CA GLU A 110 38.04 16.91 -0.11
C GLU A 110 37.03 15.76 -0.22
N LYS A 111 36.73 15.33 -1.45
CA LYS A 111 35.81 14.22 -1.72
C LYS A 111 36.31 13.38 -2.89
N THR A 112 36.58 12.11 -2.66
CA THR A 112 36.96 11.13 -3.68
C THR A 112 35.90 10.04 -3.75
N THR A 113 35.28 9.84 -4.91
CA THR A 113 34.36 8.71 -5.17
C THR A 113 34.99 7.78 -6.21
N GLY A 114 35.06 6.48 -5.93
CA GLY A 114 35.51 5.46 -6.89
C GLY A 114 34.47 4.37 -7.07
N ASP A 115 34.09 4.10 -8.31
CA ASP A 115 33.11 3.10 -8.72
C ASP A 115 33.78 2.10 -9.67
N LEU A 116 33.56 0.79 -9.46
CA LEU A 116 34.08 -0.31 -10.28
C LEU A 116 32.95 -1.30 -10.52
N ASN A 117 32.45 -1.44 -11.74
CA ASN A 117 31.33 -2.30 -12.09
C ASN A 117 31.75 -3.37 -13.10
N LEU A 118 31.42 -4.62 -12.84
CA LEU A 118 31.62 -5.76 -13.74
C LEU A 118 30.24 -6.31 -14.13
N SER A 119 29.92 -6.35 -15.42
CA SER A 119 28.64 -6.89 -15.91
C SER A 119 28.81 -7.93 -17.03
N THR A 120 27.84 -8.83 -17.15
CA THR A 120 27.72 -9.77 -18.28
C THR A 120 26.26 -10.03 -18.59
N THR A 121 25.91 -10.02 -19.88
CA THR A 121 24.61 -10.48 -20.37
C THR A 121 24.80 -11.59 -21.39
N SER A 122 24.23 -12.77 -21.12
CA SER A 122 24.26 -13.90 -22.06
C SER A 122 22.87 -14.43 -22.34
N ILE A 123 22.59 -14.62 -23.63
CA ILE A 123 21.38 -15.27 -24.12
C ILE A 123 21.81 -16.57 -24.81
N ARG A 124 21.23 -17.69 -24.37
CA ARG A 124 21.56 -19.04 -24.86
C ARG A 124 20.33 -19.87 -25.09
N ARG A 125 20.43 -20.81 -26.03
CA ARG A 125 19.45 -21.88 -26.20
C ARG A 125 20.11 -23.21 -25.83
N TRP A 126 19.64 -23.86 -24.76
CA TRP A 126 20.09 -25.19 -24.34
C TRP A 126 18.87 -26.09 -24.19
N PHE A 127 18.94 -27.34 -24.67
CA PHE A 127 17.85 -28.31 -24.58
C PHE A 127 16.48 -27.78 -25.09
N GLY A 128 16.48 -26.90 -26.10
CA GLY A 128 15.26 -26.26 -26.61
C GLY A 128 14.67 -25.13 -25.74
N MET A 129 15.37 -24.73 -24.67
CA MET A 129 15.00 -23.66 -23.76
C MET A 129 15.85 -22.41 -24.00
N ARG A 130 15.27 -21.21 -23.88
CA ARG A 130 16.00 -19.93 -23.91
C ARG A 130 16.37 -19.52 -22.48
N HIS A 131 17.66 -19.37 -22.23
CA HIS A 131 18.24 -18.88 -20.99
C HIS A 131 18.76 -17.46 -21.23
N THR A 132 18.50 -16.56 -20.28
CA THR A 132 19.08 -15.21 -20.20
C THR A 132 19.72 -15.09 -18.83
N ILE A 133 21.03 -14.85 -18.78
CA ILE A 133 21.79 -14.64 -17.54
C ILE A 133 22.32 -13.23 -17.60
N ASN A 134 21.98 -12.40 -16.61
CA ASN A 134 22.63 -11.12 -16.35
C ASN A 134 23.33 -11.22 -15.01
N LEU A 135 24.60 -10.85 -14.95
CA LEU A 135 25.32 -10.68 -13.68
C LEU A 135 25.92 -9.29 -13.70
N GLU A 136 25.88 -8.61 -12.57
CA GLU A 136 26.46 -7.30 -12.33
C GLU A 136 27.10 -7.32 -10.93
N ALA A 137 28.30 -6.79 -10.79
CA ALA A 137 28.99 -6.68 -9.51
C ALA A 137 29.76 -5.37 -9.46
N GLY A 138 29.42 -4.52 -8.51
CA GLY A 138 29.96 -3.20 -8.30
C GLY A 138 30.73 -3.10 -6.99
N TYR A 139 31.77 -2.27 -6.97
CA TYR A 139 32.39 -1.74 -5.76
C TYR A 139 32.36 -0.22 -5.84
N GLU A 140 31.79 0.41 -4.83
CA GLU A 140 31.72 1.86 -4.68
C GLU A 140 32.53 2.27 -3.45
N SER A 141 33.19 3.41 -3.51
CA SER A 141 33.96 3.98 -2.41
C SER A 141 33.82 5.48 -2.41
N LEU A 142 33.76 6.05 -1.23
CA LEU A 142 33.73 7.48 -0.97
C LEU A 142 34.69 7.76 0.17
N ASP A 143 35.63 8.65 -0.05
CA ASP A 143 36.47 9.21 1.01
C ASP A 143 36.22 10.72 1.02
N SER A 144 35.86 11.26 2.17
CA SER A 144 35.55 12.67 2.31
C SER A 144 36.08 13.24 3.61
N ARG A 145 36.61 14.45 3.51
CA ARG A 145 37.17 15.20 4.62
C ARG A 145 36.71 16.63 4.52
N GLU A 146 36.06 17.08 5.57
CA GLU A 146 35.61 18.46 5.73
C GLU A 146 36.28 19.07 6.95
N LEU A 147 36.96 20.18 6.74
CA LEU A 147 37.63 20.96 7.79
C LEU A 147 36.96 22.33 7.84
N ASN A 148 36.33 22.64 8.97
CA ASN A 148 35.89 23.97 9.33
C ASN A 148 36.82 24.51 10.44
N ARG A 149 36.82 25.83 10.69
CA ARG A 149 37.75 26.48 11.65
C ARG A 149 37.82 25.82 13.03
N GLU A 150 36.73 25.22 13.49
CA GLU A 150 36.59 24.67 14.85
C GLU A 150 36.27 23.16 14.87
N GLU A 151 35.97 22.57 13.70
CA GLU A 151 35.44 21.21 13.57
C GLU A 151 36.08 20.46 12.40
N THR A 152 36.45 19.19 12.61
CA THR A 152 36.89 18.28 11.56
C THR A 152 35.89 17.13 11.43
N GLU A 153 35.39 16.90 10.22
CA GLU A 153 34.54 15.76 9.87
C GLU A 153 35.24 14.91 8.80
N GLU A 154 35.57 13.67 9.14
CA GLU A 154 36.13 12.68 8.23
C GLU A 154 35.10 11.57 8.02
N THR A 155 34.74 11.27 6.79
CA THR A 155 33.81 10.19 6.44
C THR A 155 34.40 9.33 5.32
N ALA A 156 34.61 8.06 5.61
CA ALA A 156 35.01 7.04 4.65
C ALA A 156 33.88 6.00 4.49
N ASP A 157 33.26 5.99 3.32
CA ASP A 157 32.26 4.99 2.95
C ASP A 157 32.83 4.04 1.89
N SER A 158 32.50 2.76 2.00
CA SER A 158 32.79 1.78 0.95
C SER A 158 31.66 0.78 0.86
N GLY A 159 31.42 0.26 -0.33
CA GLY A 159 30.35 -0.70 -0.54
C GLY A 159 30.61 -1.63 -1.71
N PHE A 160 30.03 -2.81 -1.61
CA PHE A 160 29.97 -3.79 -2.67
C PHE A 160 28.50 -4.03 -3.01
N ARG A 161 28.17 -4.18 -4.29
CA ARG A 161 26.83 -4.50 -4.76
C ARG A 161 26.91 -5.57 -5.85
N GLY A 162 26.44 -6.77 -5.57
CA GLY A 162 26.30 -7.85 -6.55
C GLY A 162 24.84 -8.08 -6.91
N ILE A 163 24.51 -8.08 -8.19
CA ILE A 163 23.18 -8.41 -8.71
C ILE A 163 23.31 -9.55 -9.71
N GLY A 164 22.47 -10.56 -9.60
CA GLY A 164 22.38 -11.64 -10.56
C GLY A 164 20.94 -11.90 -10.95
N ASP A 165 20.62 -11.78 -12.23
CA ASP A 165 19.32 -12.15 -12.78
C ASP A 165 19.45 -13.36 -13.71
N TYR A 166 18.56 -14.32 -13.53
CA TYR A 166 18.42 -15.47 -14.39
C TYR A 166 16.99 -15.59 -14.90
N LYS A 167 16.80 -15.64 -16.21
CA LYS A 167 15.50 -15.86 -16.85
C LYS A 167 15.56 -17.09 -17.75
N LEU A 168 14.64 -18.00 -17.54
CA LEU A 168 14.47 -19.22 -18.33
C LEU A 168 13.08 -19.19 -18.98
N PHE A 169 13.05 -19.41 -20.29
CA PHE A 169 11.85 -19.58 -21.08
C PHE A 169 11.91 -20.93 -21.77
N TRP A 170 10.95 -21.81 -21.49
CA TRP A 170 10.85 -23.09 -22.18
C TRP A 170 9.72 -23.07 -23.21
N ASN A 171 10.11 -23.16 -24.49
CA ASN A 171 9.24 -22.90 -25.65
C ASN A 171 8.64 -24.16 -26.29
N ALA A 172 8.70 -25.34 -25.65
CA ALA A 172 8.07 -26.53 -26.22
C ALA A 172 6.56 -26.34 -26.43
N THR A 173 5.93 -25.48 -25.62
CA THR A 173 4.53 -25.06 -25.70
C THR A 173 4.24 -23.67 -25.10
N ASP A 174 5.26 -22.86 -24.78
CA ASP A 174 5.16 -21.60 -23.99
C ASP A 174 4.64 -21.75 -22.54
N ASN A 175 4.61 -22.98 -22.04
CA ASN A 175 3.95 -23.29 -20.79
C ASN A 175 4.78 -22.95 -19.54
N ILE A 176 6.12 -22.84 -19.57
CA ILE A 176 6.93 -22.58 -18.35
C ILE A 176 7.83 -21.36 -18.51
N LYS A 177 7.73 -20.44 -17.54
CA LYS A 177 8.60 -19.25 -17.40
C LYS A 177 9.15 -19.21 -15.99
N VAL A 178 10.48 -19.09 -15.86
CA VAL A 178 11.15 -18.93 -14.56
C VAL A 178 11.98 -17.66 -14.59
N ASN A 179 11.80 -16.78 -13.62
CA ASN A 179 12.64 -15.61 -13.41
C ASN A 179 13.20 -15.69 -11.99
N MET A 180 14.51 -15.60 -11.84
CA MET A 180 15.19 -15.58 -10.55
C MET A 180 16.07 -14.33 -10.49
N GLY A 181 16.15 -13.72 -9.33
CA GLY A 181 17.00 -12.57 -9.04
C GLY A 181 17.71 -12.78 -7.71
N TYR A 182 18.93 -12.28 -7.62
CA TYR A 182 19.75 -12.26 -6.42
C TYR A 182 20.41 -10.89 -6.31
N ASN A 183 20.43 -10.31 -5.12
CA ASN A 183 21.09 -9.05 -4.81
C ASN A 183 21.85 -9.19 -3.48
N ASP A 184 23.12 -8.79 -3.43
CA ASP A 184 23.97 -8.72 -2.23
C ASP A 184 24.58 -7.32 -2.19
N GLU A 185 24.16 -6.51 -1.23
CA GLU A 185 24.68 -5.18 -0.96
C GLU A 185 25.39 -5.18 0.39
N ARG A 186 26.62 -4.68 0.42
CA ARG A 186 27.41 -4.50 1.63
C ARG A 186 27.92 -3.07 1.63
N ALA A 187 27.79 -2.37 2.74
CA ALA A 187 28.31 -1.03 2.90
C ALA A 187 28.93 -0.87 4.29
N LYS A 188 30.01 -0.10 4.35
CA LYS A 188 30.67 0.33 5.57
C LYS A 188 30.83 1.84 5.50
N LYS A 189 30.56 2.52 6.60
CA LYS A 189 30.71 3.95 6.77
C LYS A 189 31.42 4.18 8.09
N ASP A 190 32.59 4.81 8.04
CA ASP A 190 33.33 5.24 9.20
C ASP A 190 33.28 6.77 9.24
N SER A 191 32.71 7.35 10.29
CA SER A 191 32.61 8.80 10.46
C SER A 191 33.31 9.24 11.74
N ARG A 192 34.17 10.24 11.64
CA ARG A 192 34.88 10.84 12.76
C ARG A 192 34.59 12.33 12.79
N PHE A 193 34.10 12.80 13.94
CA PHE A 193 33.88 14.20 14.22
C PHE A 193 34.76 14.64 15.40
N GLU A 194 35.50 15.71 15.20
CA GLU A 194 36.41 16.28 16.20
C GLU A 194 36.13 17.77 16.36
N SER A 195 35.77 18.19 17.57
CA SER A 195 35.56 19.61 17.91
C SER A 195 36.69 20.10 18.80
N THR A 196 37.36 21.17 18.34
CA THR A 196 38.49 21.79 19.06
C THR A 196 38.06 22.63 20.27
N GLU A 197 36.78 23.04 20.36
CA GLU A 197 36.27 23.84 21.49
C GLU A 197 36.00 23.01 22.75
N VAL A 198 35.61 21.73 22.59
CA VAL A 198 35.12 20.89 23.71
C VAL A 198 36.08 19.71 24.00
N ASP A 199 37.17 19.57 23.24
CA ASP A 199 38.12 18.44 23.30
C ASP A 199 37.38 17.08 23.25
N THR A 200 36.44 16.98 22.31
CA THR A 200 35.61 15.78 22.13
C THR A 200 35.86 15.17 20.76
N VAL A 201 36.18 13.87 20.76
CA VAL A 201 36.25 13.04 19.56
C VAL A 201 35.06 12.09 19.59
N ARG A 202 34.25 12.12 18.53
CA ARG A 202 33.14 11.20 18.32
C ARG A 202 33.40 10.39 17.05
N SER A 203 33.50 9.07 17.20
CA SER A 203 33.57 8.14 16.07
C SER A 203 32.27 7.35 15.97
N GLU A 204 31.69 7.29 14.79
CA GLU A 204 30.51 6.50 14.45
C GLU A 204 30.84 5.57 13.30
N ASP A 205 30.94 4.27 13.62
CA ASP A 205 31.10 3.24 12.61
C ASP A 205 29.73 2.62 12.32
N THR A 206 29.38 2.53 11.05
CA THR A 206 28.16 1.90 10.56
C THR A 206 28.48 0.83 9.54
N THR A 207 27.97 -0.38 9.73
CA THR A 207 28.02 -1.44 8.71
C THR A 207 26.62 -1.82 8.31
N ARG A 208 26.42 -2.11 7.04
CA ARG A 208 25.13 -2.50 6.47
C ARG A 208 25.32 -3.64 5.50
N LYS A 209 24.50 -4.67 5.62
CA LYS A 209 24.46 -5.81 4.71
C LYS A 209 23.01 -6.08 4.33
N ARG A 210 22.76 -6.33 3.04
CA ARG A 210 21.45 -6.68 2.52
C ARG A 210 21.59 -7.76 1.47
N ASN A 211 21.00 -8.91 1.72
CA ASN A 211 20.85 -9.97 0.73
C ASN A 211 19.38 -10.07 0.36
N ALA A 212 19.08 -10.27 -0.92
CA ALA A 212 17.73 -10.56 -1.38
C ALA A 212 17.76 -11.59 -2.49
N PHE A 213 16.84 -12.54 -2.45
CA PHE A 213 16.62 -13.52 -3.50
C PHE A 213 15.15 -13.53 -3.87
N ASN A 214 14.84 -13.62 -5.15
CA ASN A 214 13.47 -13.76 -5.63
C ASN A 214 13.40 -14.80 -6.75
N ALA A 215 12.32 -15.57 -6.79
CA ALA A 215 12.05 -16.54 -7.84
C ALA A 215 10.56 -16.53 -8.20
N ASP A 216 10.23 -16.25 -9.46
CA ASP A 216 8.90 -16.32 -10.04
C ASP A 216 8.85 -17.44 -11.07
N VAL A 217 8.00 -18.43 -10.84
CA VAL A 217 7.70 -19.54 -11.77
C VAL A 217 6.25 -19.41 -12.22
N THR A 218 6.04 -19.33 -13.53
CA THR A 218 4.70 -19.42 -14.14
C THR A 218 4.61 -20.70 -14.94
N TYR A 219 3.56 -21.49 -14.72
CA TYR A 219 3.25 -22.70 -15.47
C TYR A 219 1.81 -22.69 -16.00
N ASP A 220 1.69 -22.67 -17.33
CA ASP A 220 0.45 -22.57 -18.11
C ASP A 220 0.29 -23.81 -19.02
N PRO A 221 0.08 -25.03 -18.48
CA PRO A 221 0.09 -26.26 -19.28
C PRO A 221 -0.95 -26.29 -20.41
N ALA A 222 -2.04 -25.56 -20.24
CA ALA A 222 -3.15 -25.46 -21.17
C ALA A 222 -3.88 -24.12 -20.98
N ALA A 223 -4.66 -23.69 -21.97
CA ALA A 223 -5.43 -22.45 -21.92
C ALA A 223 -6.43 -22.35 -20.74
N TRP A 224 -6.72 -23.47 -20.07
CA TRP A 224 -7.66 -23.55 -18.97
C TRP A 224 -7.04 -23.53 -17.57
N LEU A 225 -5.71 -23.57 -17.44
CA LEU A 225 -5.01 -23.56 -16.16
C LEU A 225 -3.79 -22.66 -16.21
N THR A 226 -3.76 -21.67 -15.33
CA THR A 226 -2.58 -20.83 -15.07
C THR A 226 -2.14 -21.04 -13.64
N THR A 227 -0.85 -21.30 -13.43
CA THR A 227 -0.25 -21.41 -12.10
C THR A 227 0.94 -20.47 -11.97
N LYS A 228 1.08 -19.83 -10.82
CA LYS A 228 2.18 -18.94 -10.48
C LYS A 228 2.69 -19.25 -9.08
N LEU A 229 3.99 -19.51 -8.96
CA LEU A 229 4.71 -19.62 -7.70
C LEU A 229 5.70 -18.46 -7.62
N ALA A 230 5.72 -17.74 -6.51
CA ALA A 230 6.67 -16.67 -6.25
C ALA A 230 7.31 -16.88 -4.88
N TYR A 231 8.63 -16.88 -4.81
CA TYR A 231 9.40 -16.93 -3.58
C TYR A 231 10.25 -15.67 -3.46
N THR A 232 10.32 -15.08 -2.28
CA THR A 232 11.20 -13.96 -1.98
C THR A 232 11.81 -14.17 -0.61
N GLU A 233 13.11 -13.99 -0.50
CA GLU A 233 13.91 -14.00 0.72
C GLU A 233 14.67 -12.69 0.79
N SER A 234 14.75 -12.08 1.97
CA SER A 234 15.59 -10.91 2.19
C SER A 234 16.13 -10.88 3.60
N ASP A 235 17.45 -10.75 3.71
CA ASP A 235 18.17 -10.54 4.95
C ASP A 235 18.73 -9.13 4.96
N PHE A 236 18.53 -8.42 6.06
CA PHE A 236 19.06 -7.09 6.30
C PHE A 236 19.76 -7.07 7.65
N GLU A 237 20.95 -6.52 7.68
CA GLU A 237 21.75 -6.35 8.87
C GLU A 237 22.34 -4.94 8.87
N GLU A 238 22.24 -4.25 10.00
CA GLU A 238 22.78 -2.92 10.20
C GLU A 238 23.38 -2.82 11.59
N GLU A 239 24.66 -2.47 11.68
CA GLU A 239 25.34 -2.13 12.92
C GLU A 239 25.66 -0.64 12.90
N GLY A 240 25.38 0.06 13.99
CA GLY A 240 25.65 1.50 14.08
C GLY A 240 25.52 2.03 15.49
N PHE A 241 26.05 3.23 15.72
CA PHE A 241 25.90 3.90 17.01
C PHE A 241 24.46 4.43 17.17
N SER A 242 23.78 4.02 18.24
CA SER A 242 22.42 4.48 18.54
C SER A 242 22.41 5.31 19.83
N LEU A 243 21.83 6.51 19.76
CA LEU A 243 21.61 7.39 20.91
C LEU A 243 20.35 7.03 21.72
N ILE A 244 19.65 5.94 21.38
CA ILE A 244 18.42 5.53 22.10
C ILE A 244 18.81 4.79 23.39
N GLY A 245 18.75 5.48 24.53
CA GLY A 245 19.07 4.94 25.86
C GLY A 245 20.43 5.41 26.40
N ASN A 246 21.19 4.55 27.09
CA ASN A 246 22.49 4.86 27.69
C ASN A 246 23.65 5.03 26.67
N GLY A 247 23.36 5.16 25.37
CA GLY A 247 24.36 5.17 24.30
C GLY A 247 25.00 3.79 24.10
N GLY A 248 24.88 3.23 22.91
CA GLY A 248 25.48 1.95 22.60
C GLY A 248 25.44 1.62 21.12
N PHE A 249 26.37 0.79 20.68
CA PHE A 249 26.34 0.21 19.34
C PHE A 249 25.16 -0.76 19.24
N GLU A 250 24.17 -0.38 18.45
CA GLU A 250 23.00 -1.18 18.12
C GLU A 250 23.31 -2.04 16.89
N ARG A 251 22.84 -3.28 16.91
CA ARG A 251 22.85 -4.17 15.75
C ARG A 251 21.42 -4.59 15.51
N GLN A 252 20.89 -4.24 14.34
CA GLN A 252 19.59 -4.69 13.86
C GLN A 252 19.81 -5.80 12.84
N VAL A 253 19.12 -6.92 13.02
CA VAL A 253 18.99 -7.98 12.00
C VAL A 253 17.52 -8.12 11.65
N THR A 254 17.18 -8.20 10.38
CA THR A 254 15.82 -8.41 9.89
C THR A 254 15.85 -9.44 8.77
N LYS A 255 15.09 -10.52 8.91
CA LYS A 255 14.98 -11.57 7.91
C LYS A 255 13.54 -11.71 7.48
N LYS A 256 13.31 -11.86 6.17
CA LYS A 256 11.97 -11.98 5.61
C LYS A 256 11.94 -13.02 4.51
N ASP A 257 11.07 -14.00 4.68
CA ASP A 257 10.75 -15.01 3.69
C ASP A 257 9.27 -14.94 3.31
N ASN A 258 8.97 -15.11 2.03
CA ASN A 258 7.61 -15.17 1.54
C ASN A 258 7.50 -16.14 0.36
N LEU A 259 6.52 -17.03 0.41
CA LEU A 259 6.16 -17.96 -0.65
C LEU A 259 4.70 -17.74 -1.01
N ASN A 260 4.41 -17.47 -2.27
CA ASN A 260 3.06 -17.26 -2.78
C ASN A 260 2.79 -18.24 -3.93
N PHE A 261 1.65 -18.90 -3.89
CA PHE A 261 1.17 -19.78 -4.96
C PHE A 261 -0.24 -19.33 -5.38
N ASN A 262 -0.47 -19.23 -6.69
CA ASN A 262 -1.78 -18.93 -7.26
C ASN A 262 -2.07 -19.90 -8.39
N ALA A 263 -3.27 -20.45 -8.43
CA ALA A 263 -3.80 -21.25 -9.51
C ALA A 263 -5.15 -20.70 -9.96
N THR A 264 -5.36 -20.58 -11.27
CA THR A 264 -6.61 -20.13 -11.88
C THR A 264 -7.06 -21.15 -12.91
N PHE A 265 -8.29 -21.62 -12.79
CA PHE A 265 -8.93 -22.59 -13.67
C PHE A 265 -10.11 -21.95 -14.40
N THR A 266 -10.10 -22.03 -15.73
CA THR A 266 -11.11 -21.44 -16.64
C THR A 266 -11.63 -22.44 -17.69
N GLY A 267 -11.35 -23.73 -17.52
CA GLY A 267 -11.59 -24.75 -18.54
C GLY A 267 -13.03 -25.14 -18.80
N ILE A 268 -13.93 -24.78 -17.88
CA ILE A 268 -15.36 -25.05 -18.01
C ILE A 268 -16.04 -23.70 -18.20
N LYS A 269 -16.72 -23.52 -19.34
CA LYS A 269 -17.43 -22.29 -19.64
C LYS A 269 -18.43 -21.96 -18.52
N GLY A 270 -18.25 -20.79 -17.90
CA GLY A 270 -19.11 -20.35 -16.79
C GLY A 270 -18.72 -20.94 -15.43
N VAL A 271 -17.51 -21.47 -15.27
CA VAL A 271 -16.89 -21.83 -13.99
C VAL A 271 -15.53 -21.14 -13.90
N ASP A 272 -15.37 -20.24 -12.94
CA ASP A 272 -14.09 -19.66 -12.56
C ASP A 272 -13.71 -20.22 -11.20
N LEU A 273 -12.57 -20.91 -11.11
CA LEU A 273 -12.03 -21.41 -9.85
C LEU A 273 -10.64 -20.81 -9.66
N THR A 274 -10.42 -20.15 -8.53
CA THR A 274 -9.09 -19.64 -8.16
C THR A 274 -8.67 -20.22 -6.81
N TRP A 275 -7.39 -20.51 -6.68
CA TRP A 275 -6.78 -20.98 -5.45
C TRP A 275 -5.51 -20.20 -5.19
N ALA A 276 -5.42 -19.53 -4.06
CA ALA A 276 -4.25 -18.80 -3.60
C ALA A 276 -3.74 -19.43 -2.30
N MET A 277 -2.43 -19.50 -2.13
CA MET A 277 -1.77 -19.84 -0.87
C MET A 277 -0.61 -18.88 -0.66
N SER A 278 -0.36 -18.49 0.59
CA SER A 278 0.93 -17.91 0.92
C SER A 278 1.45 -18.36 2.27
N ARG A 279 2.76 -18.26 2.45
CA ARG A 279 3.47 -18.45 3.70
C ARG A 279 4.48 -17.33 3.83
N TYR A 280 4.59 -16.73 5.01
CA TYR A 280 5.63 -15.77 5.31
C TYR A 280 6.31 -16.11 6.64
N ASP A 281 7.55 -15.66 6.77
CA ASP A 281 8.34 -15.68 7.99
C ASP A 281 9.09 -14.33 8.06
N ASP A 282 9.02 -13.63 9.17
CA ASP A 282 9.62 -12.31 9.37
C ASP A 282 10.17 -12.25 10.79
N SER A 283 11.48 -12.05 10.94
CA SER A 283 12.11 -11.88 12.23
C SER A 283 12.90 -10.58 12.28
N SER A 284 12.89 -9.95 13.44
CA SER A 284 13.66 -8.75 13.72
C SER A 284 14.30 -8.85 15.09
N ASP A 285 15.62 -8.66 15.13
CA ASP A 285 16.43 -8.74 16.34
C ASP A 285 17.23 -7.46 16.54
N PHE A 286 17.37 -7.05 17.79
CA PHE A 286 18.08 -5.85 18.21
C PHE A 286 19.01 -6.20 19.38
N ARG A 287 20.27 -5.75 19.32
CA ARG A 287 21.28 -6.04 20.34
C ARG A 287 21.10 -5.20 21.61
N VAL A 288 20.83 -3.91 21.48
CA VAL A 288 20.72 -2.99 22.64
C VAL A 288 19.28 -2.89 23.09
N ASN A 289 18.34 -2.58 22.18
CA ASN A 289 16.93 -2.53 22.51
C ASN A 289 16.21 -3.85 22.18
N THR A 290 16.59 -4.93 22.86
CA THR A 290 16.05 -6.29 22.66
C THR A 290 14.52 -6.35 22.73
N LYS A 291 13.88 -5.45 23.49
CA LYS A 291 12.42 -5.31 23.59
C LYS A 291 11.72 -5.02 22.25
N ARG A 292 12.43 -4.50 21.26
CA ARG A 292 11.90 -4.26 19.91
C ARG A 292 11.85 -5.52 19.05
N GLY A 293 12.52 -6.60 19.47
CA GLY A 293 12.58 -7.83 18.72
C GLY A 293 11.21 -8.49 18.59
N ASN A 294 10.97 -9.15 17.46
CA ASN A 294 9.75 -9.87 17.17
C ASN A 294 9.97 -10.90 16.06
N GLU A 295 9.40 -12.08 16.24
CA GLU A 295 9.31 -13.12 15.21
C GLU A 295 7.85 -13.26 14.78
N ARG A 296 7.60 -13.41 13.48
CA ARG A 296 6.26 -13.48 12.90
C ARG A 296 6.26 -14.48 11.75
N ASP A 297 5.64 -15.63 11.93
CA ASP A 297 5.30 -16.51 10.82
C ASP A 297 3.80 -16.47 10.53
N GLY A 298 3.44 -16.87 9.31
CA GLY A 298 2.05 -17.01 8.97
C GLY A 298 1.84 -17.77 7.68
N SER A 299 0.62 -18.24 7.50
CA SER A 299 0.18 -18.88 6.27
C SER A 299 -1.27 -18.55 5.99
N ASN A 300 -1.61 -18.44 4.72
CA ASN A 300 -2.99 -18.36 4.30
C ASN A 300 -3.23 -19.25 3.09
N TRP A 301 -4.50 -19.61 2.91
CA TRP A 301 -5.00 -20.10 1.64
C TRP A 301 -6.42 -19.60 1.42
N GLU A 302 -6.78 -19.44 0.16
CA GLU A 302 -8.09 -18.97 -0.28
C GLU A 302 -8.49 -19.70 -1.57
N GLY A 303 -9.62 -20.37 -1.54
CA GLY A 303 -10.29 -20.91 -2.72
C GLY A 303 -11.53 -20.07 -3.03
N LYS A 304 -11.69 -19.66 -4.29
CA LYS A 304 -12.90 -18.98 -4.77
C LYS A 304 -13.50 -19.75 -5.94
N LEU A 305 -14.81 -19.94 -5.91
CA LEU A 305 -15.58 -20.58 -6.97
C LEU A 305 -16.69 -19.63 -7.42
N LYS A 306 -16.69 -19.27 -8.70
CA LYS A 306 -17.78 -18.54 -9.33
C LYS A 306 -18.36 -19.36 -10.46
N THR A 307 -19.66 -19.64 -10.40
CA THR A 307 -20.33 -20.43 -11.44
C THR A 307 -21.81 -20.11 -11.57
N THR A 308 -22.48 -20.71 -12.55
CA THR A 308 -23.93 -20.70 -12.68
C THR A 308 -24.47 -22.12 -12.75
N VAL A 309 -25.26 -22.52 -11.75
CA VAL A 309 -25.92 -23.84 -11.68
C VAL A 309 -27.42 -23.64 -11.73
N MET A 310 -28.10 -24.24 -12.71
CA MET A 310 -29.56 -24.13 -12.88
C MET A 310 -30.08 -22.66 -12.90
N LYS A 311 -29.39 -21.77 -13.63
CA LYS A 311 -29.64 -20.31 -13.68
C LYS A 311 -29.48 -19.58 -12.33
N THR A 312 -28.88 -20.24 -11.34
CA THR A 312 -28.47 -19.63 -10.07
C THR A 312 -27.00 -19.27 -10.20
N GLY A 313 -26.69 -17.98 -10.11
CA GLY A 313 -25.31 -17.53 -9.91
C GLY A 313 -24.85 -17.93 -8.52
N VAL A 314 -23.67 -18.55 -8.46
CA VAL A 314 -23.02 -19.04 -7.24
C VAL A 314 -21.64 -18.39 -7.17
N ASP A 315 -21.33 -17.78 -6.04
CA ASP A 315 -20.02 -17.22 -5.70
C ASP A 315 -19.67 -17.72 -4.30
N LEU A 316 -18.59 -18.47 -4.14
CA LEU A 316 -18.17 -19.07 -2.87
C LEU A 316 -16.72 -18.72 -2.62
N THR A 317 -16.40 -18.31 -1.39
CA THR A 317 -15.03 -18.13 -0.91
C THR A 317 -14.83 -19.00 0.32
N LEU A 318 -13.74 -19.76 0.33
CA LEU A 318 -13.28 -20.51 1.48
C LEU A 318 -11.83 -20.10 1.75
N SER A 319 -11.54 -19.62 2.95
CA SER A 319 -10.18 -19.23 3.30
C SER A 319 -9.79 -19.61 4.71
N ARG A 320 -8.49 -19.75 4.92
CA ARG A 320 -7.87 -19.89 6.23
C ARG A 320 -6.66 -18.98 6.28
N LYS A 321 -6.46 -18.30 7.40
CA LYS A 321 -5.25 -17.55 7.72
C LYS A 321 -4.77 -17.96 9.10
N ARG A 322 -3.48 -18.18 9.26
CA ARG A 322 -2.79 -18.40 10.52
C ARG A 322 -1.71 -17.34 10.60
N ASP A 323 -1.74 -16.53 11.64
CA ASP A 323 -0.69 -15.56 11.93
C ASP A 323 -0.16 -15.85 13.33
N PHE A 324 1.15 -15.92 13.49
CA PHE A 324 1.82 -16.01 14.78
C PHE A 324 2.71 -14.78 14.97
N SER A 325 2.85 -14.35 16.22
CA SER A 325 3.78 -13.30 16.60
C SER A 325 4.38 -13.64 17.96
N ASN A 326 5.70 -13.50 18.07
CA ASN A 326 6.46 -13.68 19.30
C ASN A 326 7.24 -12.40 19.62
N PRO A 327 6.56 -11.37 20.14
CA PRO A 327 7.21 -10.11 20.51
C PRO A 327 7.97 -10.24 21.83
N GLN A 328 9.10 -9.54 21.97
CA GLN A 328 9.94 -9.60 23.18
C GLN A 328 9.30 -8.94 24.42
N THR A 329 8.25 -8.14 24.25
CA THR A 329 7.59 -7.38 25.35
C THR A 329 6.24 -7.94 25.80
N SER A 330 5.68 -8.92 25.09
CA SER A 330 4.38 -9.50 25.44
C SER A 330 4.36 -10.99 25.14
N LEU A 331 3.30 -11.66 25.58
CA LEU A 331 3.15 -13.09 25.30
C LEU A 331 3.07 -13.32 23.79
N ALA A 332 3.75 -14.38 23.33
CA ALA A 332 3.58 -14.87 21.98
C ALA A 332 2.11 -15.23 21.74
N ASN A 333 1.62 -14.97 20.54
CA ASN A 333 0.25 -15.26 20.18
C ASN A 333 0.10 -15.88 18.78
N GLU A 334 -0.84 -16.80 18.66
CA GLU A 334 -1.28 -17.37 17.39
C GLU A 334 -2.74 -16.98 17.15
N THR A 335 -3.03 -16.42 15.99
CA THR A 335 -4.40 -16.18 15.53
C THR A 335 -4.71 -17.06 14.32
N VAL A 336 -5.73 -17.91 14.44
CA VAL A 336 -6.25 -18.72 13.33
C VAL A 336 -7.61 -18.19 12.92
N PHE A 337 -7.73 -17.78 11.67
CA PHE A 337 -8.96 -17.32 11.04
C PHE A 337 -9.40 -18.33 9.97
N LYS A 338 -10.67 -18.70 9.96
CA LYS A 338 -11.30 -19.54 8.94
C LYS A 338 -12.56 -18.84 8.48
N LEU A 339 -12.80 -18.81 7.18
CA LEU A 339 -13.95 -18.16 6.58
C LEU A 339 -14.53 -19.05 5.49
N LEU A 340 -15.83 -19.27 5.55
CA LEU A 340 -16.65 -19.78 4.46
C LEU A 340 -17.72 -18.73 4.20
N GLU A 341 -17.71 -18.11 3.04
CA GLU A 341 -18.76 -17.18 2.63
C GLU A 341 -19.27 -17.53 1.25
N GLY A 342 -20.50 -17.12 0.97
CA GLY A 342 -21.10 -17.39 -0.31
C GLY A 342 -22.26 -16.48 -0.64
N LYS A 343 -22.48 -16.32 -1.94
CA LYS A 343 -23.60 -15.61 -2.53
C LYS A 343 -24.28 -16.50 -3.55
N LEU A 344 -25.58 -16.69 -3.38
CA LEU A 344 -26.48 -17.32 -4.33
C LEU A 344 -27.43 -16.25 -4.86
N GLN A 345 -27.61 -16.20 -6.18
CA GLN A 345 -28.57 -15.29 -6.81
C GLN A 345 -29.30 -15.98 -7.94
N ARG A 346 -30.62 -15.92 -7.95
CA ARG A 346 -31.45 -16.54 -9.00
C ARG A 346 -32.61 -15.64 -9.37
N SER A 347 -32.80 -15.41 -10.67
CA SER A 347 -34.07 -14.90 -11.18
C SER A 347 -35.06 -16.07 -11.27
N LEU A 348 -36.09 -16.05 -10.42
CA LEU A 348 -37.12 -17.10 -10.38
C LEU A 348 -38.07 -16.96 -11.57
N ASN A 349 -38.38 -15.71 -11.94
CA ASN A 349 -39.10 -15.31 -13.15
C ASN A 349 -38.91 -13.79 -13.39
N ALA A 350 -39.55 -13.23 -14.42
CA ALA A 350 -39.42 -11.81 -14.78
C ALA A 350 -39.81 -10.80 -13.67
N LYS A 351 -40.49 -11.26 -12.61
CA LYS A 351 -40.96 -10.42 -11.51
C LYS A 351 -40.23 -10.68 -10.19
N PHE A 352 -39.50 -11.79 -10.04
CA PHE A 352 -38.91 -12.21 -8.78
C PHE A 352 -37.43 -12.55 -8.92
N ASP A 353 -36.61 -11.83 -8.18
CA ASP A 353 -35.18 -12.11 -8.03
C ASP A 353 -34.91 -12.47 -6.56
N ALA A 354 -34.37 -13.66 -6.31
CA ALA A 354 -33.99 -14.11 -4.98
C ALA A 354 -32.47 -14.07 -4.82
N ARG A 355 -32.01 -13.69 -3.63
CA ARG A 355 -30.60 -13.72 -3.24
C ARG A 355 -30.44 -14.29 -1.83
N MET A 356 -29.32 -14.96 -1.61
CA MET A 356 -28.88 -15.41 -0.30
C MET A 356 -27.38 -15.15 -0.19
N ASN A 357 -26.97 -14.41 0.82
CA ASN A 357 -25.57 -14.32 1.23
C ASN A 357 -25.41 -15.07 2.54
N PHE A 358 -24.32 -15.79 2.72
CA PHE A 358 -23.99 -16.43 4.00
C PHE A 358 -22.51 -16.28 4.33
N GLU A 359 -22.20 -16.27 5.62
CA GLU A 359 -20.84 -16.18 6.17
C GLU A 359 -20.76 -17.11 7.39
N VAL A 360 -19.72 -17.91 7.48
CA VAL A 360 -19.33 -18.67 8.67
C VAL A 360 -17.86 -18.38 8.89
N ARG A 361 -17.55 -17.80 10.05
CA ARG A 361 -16.22 -17.29 10.36
C ARG A 361 -15.82 -17.74 11.74
N LEU A 362 -14.68 -18.39 11.84
CA LEU A 362 -14.08 -18.78 13.12
C LEU A 362 -12.76 -18.05 13.28
N ARG A 363 -12.61 -17.30 14.36
CA ARG A 363 -11.36 -16.66 14.78
C ARG A 363 -10.96 -17.22 16.13
N GLN A 364 -9.79 -17.82 16.19
CA GLN A 364 -9.22 -18.39 17.42
C GLN A 364 -7.93 -17.64 17.73
N GLN A 365 -7.74 -17.28 18.99
CA GLN A 365 -6.54 -16.60 19.47
C GLN A 365 -5.97 -17.41 20.62
N PHE A 366 -4.70 -17.76 20.51
CA PHE A 366 -3.95 -18.51 21.52
C PHE A 366 -2.79 -17.65 21.98
N PHE A 367 -2.52 -17.62 23.28
CA PHE A 367 -1.39 -16.95 23.89
C PHE A 367 -0.52 -17.98 24.63
N GLU A 368 0.79 -17.84 24.50
CA GLU A 368 1.71 -18.64 25.31
C GLU A 368 1.77 -18.14 26.76
N GLY A 369 2.22 -18.98 27.70
CA GLY A 369 2.39 -18.61 29.11
C GLY A 369 1.51 -19.39 30.09
N ALA A 370 1.49 -18.96 31.36
CA ALA A 370 0.70 -19.59 32.41
C ALA A 370 -0.81 -19.38 32.18
N PRO A 371 -1.69 -20.36 32.49
CA PRO A 371 -3.13 -20.27 32.23
C PRO A 371 -3.81 -18.99 32.75
N SER A 372 -3.33 -18.42 33.85
CA SER A 372 -3.87 -17.18 34.44
C SER A 372 -3.53 -15.91 33.65
N ALA A 373 -2.45 -15.92 32.85
CA ALA A 373 -2.00 -14.79 32.03
C ALA A 373 -2.45 -14.89 30.56
N ARG A 374 -2.86 -16.08 30.10
CA ARG A 374 -3.35 -16.32 28.74
C ARG A 374 -4.62 -15.52 28.49
N GLN A 375 -4.77 -14.96 27.29
CA GLN A 375 -5.97 -14.23 26.86
C GLN A 375 -6.63 -14.97 25.69
N ASP A 376 -6.61 -16.30 25.78
CA ASP A 376 -7.14 -17.17 24.74
C ASP A 376 -8.62 -16.88 24.50
N LYS A 377 -8.99 -16.76 23.23
CA LYS A 377 -10.31 -16.32 22.80
C LYS A 377 -10.72 -17.04 21.54
N ASP A 378 -11.92 -17.62 21.56
CA ASP A 378 -12.59 -18.11 20.36
C ASP A 378 -13.77 -17.21 20.01
N GLU A 379 -13.88 -16.86 18.73
CA GLU A 379 -15.00 -16.11 18.18
C GLU A 379 -15.57 -16.87 16.98
N LEU A 380 -16.82 -17.33 17.10
CA LEU A 380 -17.60 -17.87 15.99
C LEU A 380 -18.61 -16.83 15.55
N LYS A 381 -18.59 -16.49 14.27
CA LYS A 381 -19.59 -15.63 13.64
C LYS A 381 -20.30 -16.40 12.54
N THR A 382 -21.62 -16.36 12.52
CA THR A 382 -22.44 -16.88 11.43
C THR A 382 -23.42 -15.82 10.97
N LYS A 383 -23.57 -15.65 9.66
CA LYS A 383 -24.48 -14.67 9.09
C LYS A 383 -25.21 -15.27 7.92
N ILE A 384 -26.50 -15.01 7.82
CA ILE A 384 -27.32 -15.30 6.65
C ILE A 384 -28.14 -14.06 6.30
N ASP A 385 -28.13 -13.66 5.04
CA ASP A 385 -28.85 -12.53 4.48
C ASP A 385 -29.67 -13.02 3.30
N LEU A 386 -30.98 -13.14 3.51
CA LEU A 386 -31.96 -13.56 2.52
C LEU A 386 -32.59 -12.31 1.92
N GLY A 387 -32.67 -12.23 0.60
CA GLY A 387 -33.29 -11.11 -0.11
C GLY A 387 -34.23 -11.56 -1.21
N LEU A 388 -35.32 -10.82 -1.39
CA LEU A 388 -36.29 -11.00 -2.44
C LEU A 388 -36.63 -9.64 -3.05
N ASP A 389 -36.40 -9.50 -4.35
CA ASP A 389 -36.85 -8.34 -5.12
C ASP A 389 -38.09 -8.74 -5.93
N TYR A 390 -39.18 -8.00 -5.77
CA TYR A 390 -40.46 -8.22 -6.43
C TYR A 390 -40.85 -7.01 -7.29
N LYS A 391 -41.05 -7.24 -8.60
CA LYS A 391 -41.37 -6.25 -9.62
C LYS A 391 -42.66 -6.65 -10.33
N PRO A 392 -43.86 -6.42 -9.74
CA PRO A 392 -45.12 -6.87 -10.35
C PRO A 392 -45.38 -6.24 -11.72
N ASN A 393 -44.96 -4.98 -11.88
CA ASN A 393 -45.02 -4.18 -13.10
C ASN A 393 -43.97 -3.05 -13.02
N VAL A 394 -43.88 -2.23 -14.06
CA VAL A 394 -42.90 -1.12 -14.15
C VAL A 394 -43.06 -0.02 -13.10
N LYS A 395 -44.21 0.08 -12.44
CA LYS A 395 -44.47 1.11 -11.42
C LYS A 395 -44.03 0.72 -10.02
N TRP A 396 -43.80 -0.57 -9.75
CA TRP A 396 -43.55 -1.06 -8.41
C TRP A 396 -42.25 -1.85 -8.34
N LEU A 397 -41.44 -1.53 -7.32
CA LEU A 397 -40.32 -2.33 -6.89
C LEU A 397 -40.43 -2.53 -5.38
N VAL A 398 -40.49 -3.78 -4.95
CA VAL A 398 -40.50 -4.16 -3.54
C VAL A 398 -39.23 -4.93 -3.25
N ASN A 399 -38.53 -4.56 -2.18
CA ASN A 399 -37.33 -5.25 -1.72
C ASN A 399 -37.60 -5.76 -0.30
N LEU A 400 -37.52 -7.06 -0.09
CA LEU A 400 -37.57 -7.67 1.23
C LEU A 400 -36.20 -8.26 1.53
N SER A 401 -35.66 -8.04 2.72
CA SER A 401 -34.50 -8.80 3.20
C SER A 401 -34.62 -9.17 4.66
N TYR A 402 -34.09 -10.33 5.02
CA TYR A 402 -33.92 -10.78 6.39
C TYR A 402 -32.45 -11.14 6.61
N ILE A 403 -31.85 -10.55 7.63
CA ILE A 403 -30.48 -10.79 8.04
C ILE A 403 -30.51 -11.38 9.44
N ASN A 404 -29.85 -12.52 9.61
CA ASN A 404 -29.52 -13.08 10.91
C ASN A 404 -28.00 -13.07 11.04
N ASP A 405 -27.44 -12.38 12.03
CA ASP A 405 -26.01 -12.25 12.31
C ASP A 405 -25.76 -12.64 13.76
N ASN A 406 -25.18 -13.82 13.96
CA ASN A 406 -24.89 -14.41 15.25
C ASN A 406 -23.38 -14.38 15.50
N LYS A 407 -22.99 -13.97 16.70
CA LYS A 407 -21.60 -13.86 17.12
C LYS A 407 -21.45 -14.41 18.54
N ARG A 408 -20.72 -15.50 18.66
CA ARG A 408 -20.35 -16.11 19.93
C ARG A 408 -18.90 -15.82 20.24
N ILE A 409 -18.62 -15.29 21.42
CA ILE A 409 -17.28 -15.09 21.96
C ILE A 409 -17.11 -15.97 23.20
N VAL A 410 -16.05 -16.76 23.24
CA VAL A 410 -15.65 -17.56 24.39
C VAL A 410 -14.28 -17.09 24.85
N GLU A 411 -14.22 -16.52 26.04
CA GLU A 411 -12.97 -16.20 26.73
C GLU A 411 -12.57 -17.41 27.59
N VAL A 412 -11.40 -17.99 27.34
CA VAL A 412 -10.95 -19.21 28.02
C VAL A 412 -10.37 -18.90 29.42
N ASN A 413 -9.86 -17.68 29.62
CA ASN A 413 -9.32 -17.26 30.91
C ASN A 413 -10.44 -17.01 31.93
N THR A 414 -10.33 -17.61 33.12
CA THR A 414 -11.30 -17.50 34.21
C THR A 414 -11.54 -16.06 34.70
N ILE A 415 -10.54 -15.18 34.61
CA ILE A 415 -10.68 -13.76 34.98
C ILE A 415 -11.59 -13.01 33.99
N ARG A 416 -11.54 -13.39 32.71
CA ARG A 416 -12.34 -12.80 31.63
C ARG A 416 -13.56 -13.62 31.25
N ALA A 417 -13.81 -14.75 31.91
CA ALA A 417 -14.96 -15.60 31.64
C ALA A 417 -16.28 -14.82 31.66
N SER A 418 -16.40 -13.78 32.50
CA SER A 418 -17.58 -12.89 32.54
C SER A 418 -17.85 -12.06 31.27
N GLU A 419 -16.91 -12.04 30.31
CA GLU A 419 -17.05 -11.42 28.99
C GLU A 419 -17.44 -12.43 27.89
N THR A 420 -17.46 -13.73 28.19
CA THR A 420 -18.01 -14.77 27.31
C THR A 420 -19.47 -14.46 27.04
N ASN A 421 -19.80 -14.24 25.78
CA ASN A 421 -21.11 -13.81 25.38
C ASN A 421 -21.54 -14.37 24.03
N ASP A 422 -22.85 -14.38 23.84
CA ASP A 422 -23.50 -14.65 22.56
C ASP A 422 -24.33 -13.44 22.16
N GLN A 423 -24.08 -12.95 20.96
CA GLN A 423 -24.79 -11.81 20.38
C GLN A 423 -25.56 -12.29 19.15
N GLU A 424 -26.89 -12.19 19.19
CA GLU A 424 -27.77 -12.53 18.07
C GLU A 424 -28.40 -11.25 17.54
N GLN A 425 -28.22 -10.97 16.26
CA GLN A 425 -28.82 -9.83 15.59
C GLN A 425 -29.77 -10.30 14.50
N HIS A 426 -31.04 -9.90 14.60
CA HIS A 426 -32.02 -10.05 13.55
C HIS A 426 -32.31 -8.70 12.91
N THR A 427 -32.36 -8.64 11.58
CA THR A 427 -32.72 -7.43 10.85
C THR A 427 -33.69 -7.75 9.72
N VAL A 428 -34.86 -7.12 9.72
CA VAL A 428 -35.84 -7.20 8.63
C VAL A 428 -35.86 -5.86 7.93
N ASN A 429 -35.58 -5.85 6.63
CA ASN A 429 -35.74 -4.66 5.79
C ASN A 429 -36.86 -4.86 4.77
N ILE A 430 -37.73 -3.86 4.64
CA ILE A 430 -38.81 -3.82 3.65
C ILE A 430 -38.74 -2.49 2.93
N GLY A 431 -38.51 -2.51 1.63
CA GLY A 431 -38.46 -1.34 0.76
C GLY A 431 -39.60 -1.37 -0.25
N PHE A 432 -40.24 -0.23 -0.45
CA PHE A 432 -41.27 0.00 -1.46
C PHE A 432 -40.85 1.20 -2.30
N ARG A 433 -40.81 1.03 -3.62
CA ARG A 433 -40.70 2.13 -4.57
C ARG A 433 -41.88 2.09 -5.51
N TYR A 434 -42.64 3.19 -5.52
CA TYR A 434 -43.80 3.38 -6.38
C TYR A 434 -43.61 4.59 -7.28
N PHE A 435 -43.64 4.36 -8.60
CA PHE A 435 -43.64 5.41 -9.61
C PHE A 435 -45.09 5.82 -9.90
N MET A 436 -45.52 6.92 -9.28
CA MET A 436 -46.86 7.49 -9.50
C MET A 436 -47.00 7.96 -10.95
N THR A 437 -45.96 8.64 -11.44
CA THR A 437 -45.77 9.10 -12.83
C THR A 437 -44.28 8.94 -13.21
N PRO A 438 -43.88 9.14 -14.47
CA PRO A 438 -42.45 9.18 -14.83
C PRO A 438 -41.66 10.29 -14.11
N SER A 439 -42.34 11.33 -13.61
CA SER A 439 -41.74 12.47 -12.92
C SER A 439 -41.89 12.42 -11.40
N THR A 440 -42.67 11.47 -10.86
CA THR A 440 -43.03 11.44 -9.45
C THR A 440 -42.92 10.03 -8.88
N SER A 441 -42.15 9.87 -7.80
CA SER A 441 -41.97 8.59 -7.11
C SER A 441 -42.01 8.73 -5.59
N ILE A 442 -42.49 7.68 -4.93
CA ILE A 442 -42.37 7.49 -3.49
C ILE A 442 -41.45 6.30 -3.26
N ASN A 443 -40.48 6.45 -2.36
CA ASN A 443 -39.58 5.39 -1.91
C ASN A 443 -39.65 5.32 -0.38
N GLN A 444 -40.12 4.21 0.18
CA GLN A 444 -40.25 4.02 1.61
C GLN A 444 -39.51 2.76 2.05
N LYS A 445 -38.69 2.87 3.09
CA LYS A 445 -37.87 1.79 3.63
C LYS A 445 -38.15 1.64 5.12
N TYR A 446 -38.45 0.43 5.53
CA TYR A 446 -38.58 -0.01 6.92
C TYR A 446 -37.39 -0.90 7.24
N ALA A 447 -36.74 -0.66 8.37
CA ALA A 447 -35.69 -1.52 8.91
C ALA A 447 -35.99 -1.75 10.39
N ILE A 448 -36.20 -3.01 10.77
CA ILE A 448 -36.41 -3.43 12.16
C ILE A 448 -35.23 -4.31 12.54
N GLN A 449 -34.50 -3.92 13.57
CA GLN A 449 -33.32 -4.61 14.07
C GLN A 449 -33.51 -4.93 15.55
N ALA A 450 -33.19 -6.16 15.93
CA ALA A 450 -33.13 -6.60 17.32
C ALA A 450 -31.74 -7.20 17.56
N VAL A 451 -31.03 -6.71 18.58
CA VAL A 451 -29.70 -7.18 18.98
C VAL A 451 -29.80 -7.70 20.41
N TYR A 452 -29.73 -9.01 20.56
CA TYR A 452 -29.66 -9.70 21.85
C TYR A 452 -28.19 -9.87 22.21
N ALA A 453 -27.77 -9.47 23.41
CA ALA A 453 -26.46 -9.78 23.96
C ALA A 453 -26.65 -10.58 25.26
N ARG A 454 -26.10 -11.79 25.32
CA ARG A 454 -26.25 -12.73 26.43
C ARG A 454 -24.89 -13.11 26.99
N PHE A 455 -24.68 -13.00 28.30
CA PHE A 455 -23.41 -13.30 28.98
C PHE A 455 -23.56 -14.54 29.85
N ASP A 456 -22.74 -15.56 29.60
CA ASP A 456 -22.87 -16.88 30.25
C ASP A 456 -22.69 -16.84 31.77
N PHE A 457 -21.70 -16.07 32.23
CA PHE A 457 -21.28 -16.03 33.62
C PHE A 457 -21.68 -14.73 34.33
N ASN A 458 -22.37 -13.82 33.63
CA ASN A 458 -22.84 -12.56 34.18
C ASN A 458 -24.16 -12.13 33.53
N THR A 459 -25.22 -12.87 33.81
CA THR A 459 -26.57 -12.62 33.27
C THR A 459 -27.13 -11.25 33.63
N GLY A 460 -26.56 -10.55 34.63
CA GLY A 460 -26.89 -9.16 34.93
C GLY A 460 -26.47 -8.16 33.85
N LYS A 461 -25.64 -8.59 32.89
CA LYS A 461 -25.23 -7.81 31.70
C LYS A 461 -26.04 -8.15 30.44
N ASP A 462 -26.99 -9.09 30.51
CA ASP A 462 -27.84 -9.43 29.37
C ASP A 462 -28.65 -8.20 28.96
N ASP A 463 -28.64 -7.87 27.68
CA ASP A 463 -29.25 -6.64 27.14
C ASP A 463 -29.91 -6.91 25.79
N LEU A 464 -30.95 -6.13 25.49
CA LEU A 464 -31.63 -6.14 24.20
C LEU A 464 -31.72 -4.70 23.67
N ASP A 465 -31.18 -4.49 22.48
CA ASP A 465 -31.36 -3.26 21.70
C ASP A 465 -32.33 -3.51 20.54
N LEU A 466 -33.47 -2.82 20.55
CA LEU A 466 -34.47 -2.82 19.48
C LEU A 466 -34.45 -1.49 18.75
N ASN A 467 -34.10 -1.53 17.46
CA ASN A 467 -34.08 -0.36 16.59
C ASN A 467 -35.11 -0.50 15.47
N GLN A 468 -35.94 0.53 15.31
CA GLN A 468 -36.88 0.64 14.21
C GLN A 468 -36.58 1.91 13.44
N ARG A 469 -36.34 1.79 12.14
CA ARG A 469 -36.07 2.91 11.26
C ARG A 469 -37.03 2.92 10.08
N ILE A 470 -37.65 4.05 9.84
CA ILE A 470 -38.49 4.29 8.66
C ILE A 470 -37.91 5.47 7.91
N THR A 471 -37.63 5.29 6.62
CA THR A 471 -37.20 6.36 5.73
C THR A 471 -38.22 6.50 4.60
N THR A 472 -38.73 7.69 4.37
CA THR A 472 -39.67 7.99 3.29
C THR A 472 -39.11 9.12 2.45
N GLU A 473 -39.01 8.91 1.15
CA GLU A 473 -38.53 9.88 0.17
C GLU A 473 -39.64 10.04 -0.87
N ILE A 474 -40.09 11.26 -1.09
CA ILE A 474 -41.00 11.63 -2.18
C ILE A 474 -40.24 12.59 -3.06
N SER A 475 -40.16 12.29 -4.35
CA SER A 475 -39.57 13.19 -5.34
C SER A 475 -40.56 13.40 -6.47
N SER A 476 -40.82 14.66 -6.82
CA SER A 476 -41.78 15.04 -7.85
C SER A 476 -41.26 16.20 -8.68
N LYS A 477 -41.14 16.01 -10.00
CA LYS A 477 -41.06 17.14 -10.93
C LYS A 477 -42.48 17.54 -11.31
N ILE A 478 -42.99 18.57 -10.63
CA ILE A 478 -44.34 19.10 -10.84
C ILE A 478 -44.44 19.72 -12.24
N THR A 479 -43.39 20.43 -12.65
CA THR A 479 -43.19 20.96 -14.01
C THR A 479 -41.73 20.75 -14.43
N SER A 480 -41.36 21.12 -15.66
CA SER A 480 -39.95 21.16 -16.07
C SER A 480 -39.09 22.13 -15.26
N LYS A 481 -39.72 23.04 -14.50
CA LYS A 481 -39.06 24.08 -13.70
C LYS A 481 -39.21 23.88 -12.20
N ILE A 482 -40.16 23.09 -11.73
CA ILE A 482 -40.46 22.94 -10.30
C ILE A 482 -40.23 21.50 -9.86
N THR A 483 -39.31 21.31 -8.93
CA THR A 483 -39.07 20.04 -8.24
C THR A 483 -39.47 20.18 -6.78
N LEU A 484 -40.21 19.21 -6.27
CA LEU A 484 -40.55 19.07 -4.87
C LEU A 484 -39.93 17.77 -4.35
N SER A 485 -39.25 17.85 -3.22
CA SER A 485 -38.79 16.68 -2.47
C SER A 485 -39.28 16.71 -1.03
N LEU A 486 -39.55 15.54 -0.49
CA LEU A 486 -39.85 15.33 0.92
C LEU A 486 -39.04 14.13 1.40
N ASP A 487 -38.20 14.35 2.41
CA ASP A 487 -37.40 13.32 3.04
C ASP A 487 -37.78 13.23 4.52
N HIS A 488 -38.20 12.04 4.94
CA HIS A 488 -38.60 11.75 6.31
C HIS A 488 -37.78 10.60 6.86
N LEU A 489 -37.15 10.80 8.01
CA LEU A 489 -36.47 9.79 8.79
C LEU A 489 -37.15 9.69 10.15
N PHE A 490 -37.60 8.49 10.49
CA PHE A 490 -38.05 8.13 11.82
C PHE A 490 -37.14 7.05 12.36
N THR A 491 -36.73 7.16 13.62
CA THR A 491 -35.97 6.15 14.34
C THR A 491 -36.50 6.03 15.76
N LEU A 492 -36.73 4.81 16.20
CA LEU A 492 -37.10 4.46 17.56
C LEU A 492 -36.11 3.40 18.05
N THR A 493 -35.47 3.65 19.17
CA THR A 493 -34.50 2.75 19.80
C THR A 493 -34.96 2.49 21.23
N ASP A 494 -35.19 1.23 21.58
CA ASP A 494 -35.47 0.79 22.94
C ASP A 494 -34.31 -0.11 23.40
N THR A 495 -33.69 0.18 24.54
CA THR A 495 -32.63 -0.66 25.13
C THR A 495 -33.00 -1.08 26.55
N GLY A 496 -32.44 -2.19 27.04
CA GLY A 496 -32.58 -2.58 28.44
C GLY A 496 -32.40 -4.07 28.72
N PRO A 497 -32.27 -4.42 30.01
CA PRO A 497 -31.96 -5.76 30.42
C PRO A 497 -32.97 -6.78 29.89
N PHE A 498 -32.44 -7.92 29.45
CA PHE A 498 -33.20 -9.01 28.86
C PHE A 498 -33.00 -10.29 29.66
N ASN A 499 -34.10 -10.93 30.08
CA ASN A 499 -34.05 -12.21 30.76
C ASN A 499 -34.38 -13.34 29.79
N ASN A 500 -33.38 -14.14 29.44
CA ASN A 500 -33.54 -15.23 28.47
C ASN A 500 -34.37 -16.42 29.01
N VAL A 501 -34.50 -16.58 30.34
CA VAL A 501 -35.30 -17.66 30.95
C VAL A 501 -36.79 -17.38 30.83
N THR A 502 -37.18 -16.13 31.04
CA THR A 502 -38.60 -15.71 31.00
C THR A 502 -38.99 -15.07 29.66
N GLY A 503 -38.02 -14.76 28.80
CA GLY A 503 -38.21 -13.93 27.60
C GLY A 503 -38.58 -12.47 27.93
N ALA A 504 -38.44 -12.05 29.20
CA ALA A 504 -38.86 -10.73 29.64
C ALA A 504 -37.83 -9.68 29.22
N PHE A 505 -38.30 -8.64 28.53
CA PHE A 505 -37.52 -7.46 28.18
C PHE A 505 -37.96 -6.28 29.04
N SER A 506 -37.04 -5.76 29.85
CA SER A 506 -37.28 -4.62 30.72
C SER A 506 -36.64 -3.38 30.11
N LYS A 507 -37.43 -2.60 29.36
CA LYS A 507 -36.97 -1.36 28.72
C LYS A 507 -36.41 -0.39 29.77
N SER A 508 -35.15 -0.02 29.65
CA SER A 508 -34.48 0.95 30.53
C SER A 508 -34.39 2.32 29.87
N ASN A 509 -34.10 2.37 28.57
CA ASN A 509 -34.01 3.63 27.82
C ASN A 509 -34.85 3.55 26.54
N ARG A 510 -35.40 4.69 26.16
CA ARG A 510 -36.12 4.89 24.91
C ARG A 510 -35.65 6.16 24.23
N ALA A 511 -35.11 6.04 23.03
CA ALA A 511 -34.71 7.16 22.20
C ALA A 511 -35.60 7.22 20.95
N TYR A 512 -36.05 8.41 20.64
CA TYR A 512 -36.92 8.72 19.51
C TYR A 512 -36.29 9.83 18.70
N ARG A 513 -36.22 9.65 17.39
CA ARG A 513 -35.73 10.66 16.45
C ARG A 513 -36.64 10.77 15.25
N GLN A 514 -37.03 11.99 14.91
CA GLN A 514 -37.76 12.29 13.70
C GLN A 514 -37.11 13.48 12.99
N ASN A 515 -36.76 13.30 11.72
CA ASN A 515 -36.39 14.40 10.83
C ASN A 515 -37.36 14.42 9.66
N LEU A 516 -37.93 15.58 9.35
CA LEU A 516 -38.73 15.83 8.16
C LEU A 516 -38.09 17.00 7.42
N THR A 517 -37.77 16.80 6.16
CA THR A 517 -37.25 17.83 5.27
C THR A 517 -38.19 17.95 4.08
N THR A 518 -38.66 19.14 3.80
CA THR A 518 -39.38 19.47 2.58
C THR A 518 -38.57 20.47 1.80
N ALA A 519 -38.40 20.27 0.50
CA ALA A 519 -37.69 21.20 -0.35
C ALA A 519 -38.47 21.45 -1.64
N ILE A 520 -38.45 22.71 -2.08
CA ILE A 520 -38.97 23.16 -3.35
C ILE A 520 -37.84 23.83 -4.09
N GLU A 521 -37.56 23.36 -5.29
CA GLU A 521 -36.64 23.97 -6.23
C GLU A 521 -37.46 24.55 -7.39
N TYR A 522 -37.28 25.84 -7.67
CA TYR A 522 -37.87 26.53 -8.81
C TYR A 522 -36.78 27.09 -9.71
N ARG A 523 -36.59 26.46 -10.86
CA ARG A 523 -35.75 26.93 -11.96
C ARG A 523 -36.47 28.03 -12.71
N MET A 524 -36.32 29.26 -12.23
CA MET A 524 -36.93 30.45 -12.84
C MET A 524 -36.43 30.64 -14.27
N PHE A 525 -35.11 30.53 -14.46
CA PHE A 525 -34.40 30.54 -15.75
C PHE A 525 -33.38 29.41 -15.81
N GLU A 526 -32.86 29.09 -16.99
CA GLU A 526 -31.79 28.08 -17.14
C GLU A 526 -30.56 28.40 -16.28
N TRP A 527 -30.35 29.68 -15.98
CA TRP A 527 -29.24 30.19 -15.19
C TRP A 527 -29.61 30.59 -13.75
N LEU A 528 -30.88 30.49 -13.33
CA LEU A 528 -31.33 30.90 -12.00
C LEU A 528 -32.29 29.87 -11.40
N THR A 529 -31.89 29.34 -10.25
CA THR A 529 -32.67 28.45 -9.42
C THR A 529 -32.94 29.13 -8.09
N ILE A 530 -34.19 29.07 -7.62
CA ILE A 530 -34.58 29.48 -6.28
C ILE A 530 -34.92 28.20 -5.51
N ASN A 531 -34.39 28.06 -4.29
CA ASN A 531 -34.66 26.93 -3.43
C ASN A 531 -35.26 27.41 -2.10
N ALA A 532 -36.22 26.64 -1.60
CA ALA A 532 -36.76 26.80 -0.26
C ALA A 532 -36.82 25.43 0.39
N GLN A 533 -36.27 25.30 1.59
CA GLN A 533 -36.19 24.07 2.35
C GLN A 533 -36.63 24.33 3.78
N GLU A 534 -37.52 23.49 4.28
CA GLU A 534 -37.91 23.46 5.69
C GLU A 534 -37.44 22.13 6.28
N ARG A 535 -36.80 22.18 7.44
CA ARG A 535 -36.32 21.01 8.17
C ARG A 535 -36.85 21.06 9.60
N PHE A 536 -37.66 20.07 9.94
CA PHE A 536 -38.10 19.79 11.30
C PHE A 536 -37.29 18.62 11.86
N SER A 537 -36.71 18.78 13.04
CA SER A 537 -35.98 17.74 13.78
C SER A 537 -36.53 17.64 15.19
N ARG A 538 -36.86 16.43 15.63
CA ARG A 538 -37.26 16.12 17.00
C ARG A 538 -36.42 14.96 17.52
N ASN A 539 -35.81 15.14 18.68
CA ASN A 539 -35.06 14.12 19.39
C ASN A 539 -35.59 14.03 20.83
N ASP A 540 -36.09 12.87 21.22
CA ASP A 540 -36.55 12.62 22.59
C ASP A 540 -35.75 11.45 23.16
N ASN A 541 -35.13 11.64 24.32
CA ASN A 541 -34.45 10.57 25.07
C ASN A 541 -35.13 10.42 26.43
N GLN A 542 -35.53 9.21 26.78
CA GLN A 542 -36.22 8.89 28.03
C GLN A 542 -35.49 7.78 28.76
N GLN A 543 -35.16 7.99 30.04
CA GLN A 543 -34.81 6.92 30.96
C GLN A 543 -36.09 6.47 31.67
N LEU A 544 -36.46 5.21 31.49
CA LEU A 544 -37.74 4.67 31.95
C LEU A 544 -37.71 4.30 33.44
N ALA A 545 -36.53 4.04 34.00
CA ALA A 545 -36.36 3.67 35.40
C ALA A 545 -36.69 4.81 36.37
N ASP A 546 -36.35 6.06 36.01
CA ASP A 546 -36.60 7.25 36.83
C ASP A 546 -37.59 8.24 36.19
N GLY A 547 -38.06 7.94 34.97
CA GLY A 547 -39.01 8.77 34.22
C GLY A 547 -38.40 10.06 33.65
N THR A 548 -37.08 10.23 33.72
CA THR A 548 -36.43 11.43 33.18
C THR A 548 -36.52 11.46 31.66
N SER A 549 -36.87 12.63 31.10
CA SER A 549 -36.98 12.80 29.67
C SER A 549 -36.36 14.11 29.20
N ARG A 550 -35.65 14.06 28.08
CA ARG A 550 -35.09 15.22 27.39
C ARG A 550 -35.63 15.25 25.98
N THR A 551 -36.36 16.32 25.65
CA THR A 551 -36.89 16.56 24.30
C THR A 551 -36.22 17.78 23.69
N SER A 552 -35.75 17.66 22.46
CA SER A 552 -35.22 18.75 21.63
C SER A 552 -36.04 18.81 20.35
N ARG A 553 -36.45 20.03 19.97
CA ARG A 553 -37.22 20.29 18.75
C ARG A 553 -36.62 21.50 18.04
N THR A 554 -36.15 21.28 16.83
CA THR A 554 -35.52 22.31 16.01
C THR A 554 -36.32 22.44 14.72
N LEU A 555 -36.66 23.67 14.35
CA LEU A 555 -37.23 24.01 13.07
C LEU A 555 -36.28 24.97 12.37
N GLU A 556 -35.86 24.58 11.17
CA GLU A 556 -34.95 25.35 10.33
C GLU A 556 -35.64 25.64 8.99
N LEU A 557 -35.63 26.90 8.58
CA LEU A 557 -36.06 27.35 7.27
C LEU A 557 -34.86 27.90 6.53
N ARG A 558 -34.56 27.33 5.38
CA ARG A 558 -33.52 27.77 4.45
C ARG A 558 -34.16 28.24 3.16
N GLN A 559 -33.82 29.45 2.74
CA GLN A 559 -34.23 29.99 1.45
C GLN A 559 -32.98 30.45 0.72
N GLY A 560 -32.85 30.11 -0.55
CA GLY A 560 -31.67 30.43 -1.29
C GLY A 560 -31.91 30.57 -2.78
N PHE A 561 -30.85 30.96 -3.46
CA PHE A 561 -30.79 31.02 -4.90
C PHE A 561 -29.43 30.53 -5.38
N ASP A 562 -29.41 29.95 -6.56
CA ASP A 562 -28.23 29.55 -7.30
C ASP A 562 -28.30 30.18 -8.69
N VAL A 563 -27.30 30.99 -9.01
CA VAL A 563 -27.09 31.64 -10.30
C VAL A 563 -25.91 30.97 -10.97
N GLN A 564 -26.10 30.43 -12.17
CA GLN A 564 -25.04 29.94 -13.03
C GLN A 564 -25.29 30.43 -14.45
N LYS A 565 -24.57 31.48 -14.87
CA LYS A 565 -24.76 32.10 -16.18
C LYS A 565 -23.44 32.23 -16.91
N THR A 566 -23.34 31.59 -18.07
CA THR A 566 -22.28 31.89 -19.04
C THR A 566 -22.68 33.14 -19.82
N LEU A 567 -21.84 34.16 -19.73
CA LEU A 567 -21.90 35.39 -20.51
C LEU A 567 -21.14 35.19 -21.83
N GLY A 568 -21.30 36.14 -22.76
CA GLY A 568 -20.49 36.17 -23.98
C GLY A 568 -18.99 36.23 -23.67
N ALA A 569 -18.16 35.75 -24.60
CA ALA A 569 -16.69 35.72 -24.52
C ALA A 569 -16.10 34.83 -23.39
N GLY A 570 -16.73 33.68 -23.11
CA GLY A 570 -16.16 32.64 -22.22
C GLY A 570 -16.22 32.97 -20.72
N VAL A 571 -16.88 34.06 -20.33
CA VAL A 571 -17.02 34.47 -18.93
C VAL A 571 -18.20 33.75 -18.30
N SER A 572 -18.02 33.11 -17.15
CA SER A 572 -19.09 32.48 -16.38
C SER A 572 -19.21 33.10 -14.98
N ILE A 573 -20.44 33.41 -14.60
CA ILE A 573 -20.79 33.86 -13.25
C ILE A 573 -21.45 32.67 -12.52
N GLN A 574 -20.94 32.36 -11.34
CA GLN A 574 -21.60 31.48 -10.39
C GLN A 574 -21.83 32.24 -9.09
N ALA A 575 -23.05 32.28 -8.59
CA ALA A 575 -23.33 32.86 -7.29
C ALA A 575 -24.40 32.04 -6.58
N ASN A 576 -24.23 31.80 -5.29
CA ASN A 576 -25.22 31.14 -4.47
C ASN A 576 -25.41 31.93 -3.17
N GLY A 577 -26.67 32.24 -2.86
CA GLY A 577 -27.06 32.89 -1.62
C GLY A 577 -28.00 31.99 -0.84
N SER A 578 -27.85 31.94 0.49
CA SER A 578 -28.84 31.30 1.34
C SER A 578 -29.03 32.05 2.66
N TYR A 579 -30.30 32.26 3.02
CA TYR A 579 -30.73 32.72 4.32
C TYR A 579 -31.21 31.52 5.14
N VAL A 580 -30.65 31.33 6.33
CA VAL A 580 -31.03 30.25 7.25
C VAL A 580 -31.59 30.87 8.51
N ARG A 581 -32.81 30.47 8.86
CA ARG A 581 -33.47 30.80 10.13
C ARG A 581 -33.68 29.53 10.92
N ASN A 582 -33.11 29.47 12.11
CA ASN A 582 -33.31 28.38 13.06
C ASN A 582 -33.96 28.96 14.33
N LYS A 583 -34.78 28.17 15.03
CA LYS A 583 -35.37 28.58 16.31
C LYS A 583 -34.35 28.62 17.45
N ASP A 584 -33.32 27.78 17.38
CA ASP A 584 -32.37 27.53 18.48
C ASP A 584 -31.03 28.26 18.29
N THR A 585 -30.81 28.90 17.13
CA THR A 585 -29.59 29.67 16.81
C THR A 585 -29.95 30.96 16.08
N ASP A 586 -29.02 31.92 16.07
CA ASP A 586 -29.19 33.15 15.29
C ASP A 586 -29.39 32.85 13.80
N SER A 587 -30.19 33.70 13.17
CA SER A 587 -30.39 33.64 11.71
C SER A 587 -29.17 34.22 11.02
N TYR A 588 -28.75 33.61 9.92
CA TYR A 588 -27.58 34.05 9.17
C TYR A 588 -27.82 34.00 7.66
N PHE A 589 -27.06 34.83 6.95
CA PHE A 589 -27.05 34.88 5.50
C PHE A 589 -25.65 34.50 5.00
N THR A 590 -25.60 33.67 3.97
CA THR A 590 -24.36 33.29 3.31
C THR A 590 -24.50 33.64 1.84
N LEU A 591 -23.50 34.33 1.29
CA LEU A 591 -23.39 34.63 -0.13
C LEU A 591 -21.99 34.29 -0.60
N THR A 592 -21.91 33.47 -1.63
CA THR A 592 -20.67 33.14 -2.32
C THR A 592 -20.85 33.45 -3.80
N SER A 593 -19.86 34.10 -4.40
CA SER A 593 -19.86 34.42 -5.84
C SER A 593 -18.48 34.22 -6.42
N SER A 594 -18.41 33.62 -7.59
CA SER A 594 -17.21 33.49 -8.40
C SER A 594 -17.46 33.97 -9.83
N LEU A 595 -16.41 34.53 -10.41
CA LEU A 595 -16.34 34.93 -11.81
C LEU A 595 -15.17 34.16 -12.41
N SER A 596 -15.43 33.32 -13.41
CA SER A 596 -14.39 32.63 -14.17
C SER A 596 -14.42 33.09 -15.63
N LYS A 597 -13.26 33.07 -16.29
CA LYS A 597 -13.14 33.31 -17.73
C LYS A 597 -12.30 32.20 -18.31
N ASP A 598 -12.88 31.40 -19.20
CA ASP A 598 -12.12 30.46 -20.01
C ASP A 598 -11.37 31.26 -21.07
N PHE A 599 -10.05 31.18 -21.06
CA PHE A 599 -9.14 31.87 -21.98
C PHE A 599 -8.92 31.09 -23.26
#